data_AF-A0A4Q1FKD1-F1
#
_entry.id   AF-A0A4Q1FKD1-F1
#
_cell.length_a   1.000
_cell.length_b   1.000
_cell.length_c   1.000
_cell.angle_alpha   90.00
_cell.angle_beta   90.00
_cell.angle_gamma   90.00
#
_symmetry.space_group_name_H-M   'P 1'
#
loop_
_entity.id
_entity.type
_entity.pdbx_description
1 polymer ?
#
loop_
_entity_poly.entity_id
_entity_poly.type
_entity_poly.pdbx_seq_one_letter_code
_entity_poly.pdbx_strand_id
1 'polypeptide(L)'
;MKKLSFIILIISLLSCKKEHRFDLDKDLYQFSEKMENGDTVKIKTNLSVCTYFALEEYTFTKQNDTLFVEKYSSEGSDRQQTLPKMMYKIKAHDPSSFENYFKYLKKTDTVDKNDDWALVSITYKNQRKRFYTSDLRDLFEKIDSLAPVRKKIYPNDTFLQIEEPVPLKNKKS
;
A
#
# COMPACT_ATOMS: atom_id res chain seq x y z
N MET A 1 33.83 43.50 39.46
CA MET A 1 32.73 43.67 38.51
C MET A 1 32.54 42.37 37.72
N LYS A 2 31.27 42.00 37.52
CA LYS A 2 30.77 40.65 37.24
C LYS A 2 31.25 40.08 35.88
N LYS A 3 31.79 38.86 35.90
CA LYS A 3 31.95 37.98 34.74
C LYS A 3 30.55 37.56 34.27
N LEU A 4 30.04 38.21 33.24
CA LEU A 4 28.74 37.89 32.64
C LEU A 4 28.91 37.80 31.12
N SER A 5 29.52 36.71 30.63
CA SER A 5 29.50 36.42 29.20
C SER A 5 29.89 34.98 28.93
N PHE A 6 29.03 34.01 29.28
CA PHE A 6 29.18 32.61 28.81
C PHE A 6 27.88 31.79 28.97
N ILE A 7 26.70 32.39 28.73
CA ILE A 7 25.41 31.68 28.78
C ILE A 7 24.53 32.08 27.58
N ILE A 8 25.01 31.95 26.35
CA ILE A 8 24.13 32.03 25.15
C ILE A 8 24.52 30.99 24.08
N LEU A 9 25.09 29.83 24.47
CA LEU A 9 25.45 28.77 23.51
C LEU A 9 24.90 27.38 23.85
N ILE A 10 23.87 27.30 24.70
CA ILE A 10 23.23 26.01 25.08
C ILE A 10 21.79 25.90 24.54
N ILE A 11 21.21 26.99 24.02
CA ILE A 11 19.80 27.00 23.57
C ILE A 11 19.64 26.37 22.16
N SER A 12 20.72 26.24 21.38
CA SER A 12 20.67 25.64 20.02
C SER A 12 20.58 24.12 19.99
N LEU A 13 20.69 23.41 21.13
CA LEU A 13 20.55 21.95 21.21
C LEU A 13 19.12 21.49 21.54
N LEU A 14 18.20 22.41 21.85
CA LEU A 14 16.79 22.11 22.14
C LEU A 14 15.88 22.20 20.91
N SER A 15 16.43 22.13 19.69
CA SER A 15 15.64 21.74 18.53
C SER A 15 15.35 20.24 18.61
N CYS A 16 14.62 19.83 19.66
CA CYS A 16 13.81 18.61 19.65
C CYS A 16 12.88 18.75 18.46
N LYS A 17 13.30 18.23 17.30
CA LYS A 17 12.35 17.88 16.25
C LYS A 17 11.36 16.97 16.95
N LYS A 18 10.11 17.41 17.06
CA LYS A 18 9.02 16.60 17.59
C LYS A 18 9.07 15.29 16.79
N GLU A 19 9.51 14.20 17.42
CA GLU A 19 9.51 12.87 16.79
C GLU A 19 8.07 12.61 16.34
N HIS A 20 7.84 12.59 15.03
CA HIS A 20 6.52 12.36 14.48
C HIS A 20 6.38 10.85 14.33
N ARG A 21 5.96 10.21 15.41
CA ARG A 21 5.69 8.77 15.36
C ARG A 21 4.57 8.52 14.36
N PHE A 22 4.89 7.75 13.31
CA PHE A 22 3.93 7.34 12.30
C PHE A 22 2.70 6.71 12.96
N ASP A 23 1.53 7.17 12.55
CA ASP A 23 0.23 6.69 13.01
C ASP A 23 -0.65 6.38 11.81
N LEU A 24 -1.16 5.16 11.71
CA LEU A 24 -1.84 4.68 10.52
C LEU A 24 -3.08 5.54 10.22
N ASP A 25 -3.90 5.84 11.22
CA ASP A 25 -5.14 6.58 11.00
C ASP A 25 -4.90 8.03 10.53
N LYS A 26 -3.84 8.66 11.01
CA LYS A 26 -3.48 10.04 10.64
C LYS A 26 -2.71 10.12 9.33
N ASP A 27 -1.80 9.18 9.11
CA ASP A 27 -0.73 9.32 8.11
C ASP A 27 -0.90 8.40 6.89
N LEU A 28 -1.89 7.49 6.88
CA LEU A 28 -2.12 6.52 5.78
C LEU A 28 -2.07 7.13 4.38
N TYR A 29 -2.70 8.29 4.19
CA TYR A 29 -2.81 8.92 2.86
C TYR A 29 -1.55 9.69 2.42
N GLN A 30 -0.48 9.61 3.22
CA GLN A 30 0.85 10.16 2.95
C GLN A 30 1.94 9.22 3.48
N PHE A 31 1.67 7.92 3.60
CA PHE A 31 2.52 7.03 4.39
C PHE A 31 3.96 6.99 3.85
N SER A 32 4.16 7.08 2.53
CA SER A 32 5.51 7.06 1.95
C SER A 32 6.43 8.18 2.45
N GLU A 33 5.82 9.32 2.83
CA GLU A 33 6.50 10.54 3.27
C GLU A 33 6.58 10.64 4.79
N LYS A 34 5.65 9.96 5.50
CA LYS A 34 5.46 10.07 6.95
C LYS A 34 6.09 8.93 7.75
N MET A 35 6.36 7.78 7.12
CA MET A 35 7.06 6.68 7.78
C MET A 35 8.45 7.12 8.24
N GLU A 36 8.80 6.75 9.47
CA GLU A 36 10.12 6.95 10.09
C GLU A 36 10.98 5.70 9.93
N ASN A 37 12.30 5.85 10.13
CA ASN A 37 13.23 4.72 10.02
C ASN A 37 12.84 3.54 10.93
N GLY A 38 12.78 2.34 10.35
CA GLY A 38 12.33 1.13 11.04
C GLY A 38 10.84 0.85 10.94
N ASP A 39 10.03 1.79 10.45
CA ASP A 39 8.61 1.54 10.23
C ASP A 39 8.38 0.51 9.13
N THR A 40 7.34 -0.30 9.32
CA THR A 40 6.86 -1.27 8.33
C THR A 40 5.35 -1.20 8.20
N VAL A 41 4.87 -0.91 6.98
CA VAL A 41 3.45 -0.92 6.62
C VAL A 41 3.21 -2.08 5.68
N LYS A 42 2.19 -2.90 5.95
CA LYS A 42 1.77 -3.98 5.06
C LYS A 42 0.41 -3.67 4.46
N ILE A 43 0.29 -3.85 3.14
CA ILE A 43 -0.95 -3.64 2.40
C ILE A 43 -1.31 -4.97 1.73
N LYS A 44 -2.37 -5.60 2.22
CA LYS A 44 -2.92 -6.83 1.67
C LYS A 44 -4.14 -6.50 0.84
N THR A 45 -4.18 -7.03 -0.38
CA THR A 45 -5.28 -6.86 -1.34
C THR A 45 -5.86 -8.23 -1.67
N ASN A 46 -7.18 -8.36 -1.52
CA ASN A 46 -7.92 -9.55 -1.92
C ASN A 46 -8.45 -9.34 -3.33
N LEU A 47 -7.86 -10.03 -4.30
CA LEU A 47 -8.23 -9.94 -5.72
C LEU A 47 -9.14 -11.09 -6.14
N SER A 48 -9.70 -11.81 -5.18
CA SER A 48 -10.57 -12.96 -5.43
C SER A 48 -11.92 -12.51 -5.96
N VAL A 49 -12.38 -13.15 -7.04
CA VAL A 49 -13.68 -12.88 -7.67
C VAL A 49 -14.31 -14.19 -8.10
N CYS A 50 -15.57 -14.43 -7.73
CA CYS A 50 -16.27 -15.68 -8.02
C CYS A 50 -15.46 -16.92 -7.55
N THR A 51 -15.02 -17.78 -8.46
CA THR A 51 -14.20 -18.98 -8.17
C THR A 51 -12.70 -18.72 -8.31
N TYR A 52 -12.28 -17.52 -8.69
CA TYR A 52 -10.89 -17.12 -8.80
C TYR A 52 -10.40 -16.61 -7.44
N PHE A 53 -9.35 -17.24 -6.89
CA PHE A 53 -8.76 -16.85 -5.62
C PHE A 53 -7.40 -16.23 -5.85
N ALA A 54 -7.23 -14.95 -5.49
CA ALA A 54 -5.96 -14.26 -5.64
C ALA A 54 -5.74 -13.23 -4.53
N LEU A 55 -4.47 -13.05 -4.19
CA LEU A 55 -4.03 -12.13 -3.14
C LEU A 55 -2.70 -11.49 -3.55
N GLU A 56 -2.52 -10.22 -3.19
CA GLU A 56 -1.19 -9.61 -3.12
C GLU A 56 -0.96 -8.97 -1.75
N GLU A 57 0.25 -9.09 -1.21
CA GLU A 57 0.74 -8.34 -0.05
C GLU A 57 1.94 -7.49 -0.46
N TYR A 58 1.86 -6.19 -0.20
CA TYR A 58 2.96 -5.25 -0.37
C TYR A 58 3.51 -4.89 1.01
N THR A 59 4.79 -5.16 1.23
CA THR A 59 5.49 -4.80 2.48
C THR A 59 6.38 -3.61 2.22
N PHE A 60 6.01 -2.48 2.83
CA PHE A 60 6.77 -1.24 2.78
C PHE A 60 7.62 -1.12 4.03
N THR A 61 8.91 -0.87 3.88
CA THR A 61 9.84 -0.68 5.00
C THR A 61 10.70 0.55 4.80
N LYS A 62 10.76 1.42 5.80
CA LYS A 62 11.63 2.60 5.81
C LYS A 62 12.97 2.24 6.44
N GLN A 63 14.05 2.42 5.70
CA GLN A 63 15.42 2.13 6.15
C GLN A 63 16.36 3.26 5.71
N ASN A 64 17.02 3.91 6.67
CA ASN A 64 17.95 5.02 6.44
C ASN A 64 17.36 6.08 5.50
N ASP A 65 16.17 6.59 5.87
CA ASP A 65 15.36 7.55 5.10
C ASP A 65 14.88 7.10 3.72
N THR A 66 15.24 5.89 3.29
CA THR A 66 14.81 5.30 2.02
C THR A 66 13.62 4.38 2.24
N LEU A 67 12.58 4.54 1.43
CA LEU A 67 11.44 3.63 1.45
C LEU A 67 11.64 2.51 0.45
N PHE A 68 11.42 1.28 0.90
CA PHE A 68 11.48 0.10 0.07
C PHE A 68 10.13 -0.60 0.06
N VAL A 69 9.85 -1.32 -1.03
CA VAL A 69 8.67 -2.17 -1.18
C VAL A 69 9.10 -3.56 -1.65
N GLU A 70 8.47 -4.58 -1.08
CA GLU A 70 8.48 -5.97 -1.55
C GLU A 70 7.04 -6.40 -1.86
N LYS A 71 6.84 -7.30 -2.81
CA LYS A 71 5.53 -7.84 -3.12
C LYS A 71 5.52 -9.36 -3.05
N TYR A 72 4.56 -9.90 -2.31
CA TYR A 72 4.14 -11.30 -2.36
C TYR A 72 2.81 -11.39 -3.11
N SER A 73 2.64 -12.40 -3.96
CA SER A 73 1.40 -12.70 -4.68
C SER A 73 1.09 -14.18 -4.57
N SER A 74 -0.19 -14.52 -4.48
CA SER A 74 -0.67 -15.90 -4.53
C SER A 74 -1.94 -16.02 -5.36
N GLU A 75 -2.07 -17.12 -6.09
CA GLU A 75 -3.26 -17.49 -6.85
C GLU A 75 -3.62 -18.96 -6.55
N GLY A 76 -4.84 -19.19 -6.08
CA GLY A 76 -5.26 -20.49 -5.57
C GLY A 76 -4.35 -21.00 -4.44
N SER A 77 -4.19 -22.31 -4.34
CA SER A 77 -3.33 -22.96 -3.34
C SER A 77 -1.87 -23.11 -3.80
N ASP A 78 -1.63 -23.12 -5.11
CA ASP A 78 -0.41 -23.71 -5.68
C ASP A 78 0.53 -22.70 -6.33
N ARG A 79 0.03 -21.53 -6.73
CA ARG A 79 0.85 -20.50 -7.39
C ARG A 79 1.18 -19.40 -6.40
N GLN A 80 2.46 -19.15 -6.20
CA GLN A 80 2.96 -18.06 -5.35
C GLN A 80 4.20 -17.42 -5.97
N GLN A 81 4.40 -16.13 -5.72
CA GLN A 81 5.57 -15.39 -6.18
C GLN A 81 5.93 -14.29 -5.17
N THR A 82 7.22 -14.17 -4.87
CA THR A 82 7.78 -13.00 -4.18
C THR A 82 8.69 -12.25 -5.15
N LEU A 83 8.37 -10.99 -5.40
CA LEU A 83 9.21 -10.09 -6.19
C LEU A 83 10.28 -9.46 -5.29
N PRO A 84 11.47 -9.13 -5.83
CA PRO A 84 12.53 -8.57 -5.04
C PRO A 84 12.15 -7.21 -4.45
N LYS A 85 12.69 -6.96 -3.25
CA LYS A 85 12.64 -5.66 -2.60
C LYS A 85 13.28 -4.59 -3.50
N MET A 86 12.57 -3.49 -3.72
CA MET A 86 13.04 -2.37 -4.53
C MET A 86 12.77 -1.03 -3.84
N MET A 87 13.49 0.00 -4.27
CA MET A 87 13.27 1.36 -3.76
C MET A 87 11.96 1.93 -4.31
N TYR A 88 11.05 2.34 -3.41
CA TYR A 88 9.78 2.96 -3.78
C TYR A 88 9.98 4.47 -3.99
N LYS A 89 9.79 4.91 -5.24
CA LYS A 89 10.00 6.31 -5.66
C LYS A 89 8.71 7.06 -6.00
N ILE A 90 7.56 6.41 -5.88
CA ILE A 90 6.26 7.00 -6.23
C ILE A 90 5.87 7.97 -5.12
N LYS A 91 5.51 9.21 -5.47
CA LYS A 91 5.11 10.24 -4.50
C LYS A 91 3.66 10.03 -4.06
N ALA A 92 3.31 10.46 -2.85
CA ALA A 92 1.96 10.23 -2.30
C ALA A 92 0.83 10.86 -3.15
N HIS A 93 1.10 11.96 -3.85
CA HIS A 93 0.12 12.63 -4.73
C HIS A 93 0.08 12.08 -6.16
N ASP A 94 0.93 11.12 -6.51
CA ASP A 94 0.93 10.50 -7.83
C ASP A 94 -0.37 9.72 -8.07
N PRO A 95 -1.10 9.90 -9.19
CA PRO A 95 -2.39 9.23 -9.42
C PRO A 95 -2.34 7.69 -9.31
N SER A 96 -1.16 7.09 -9.52
CA SER A 96 -0.93 5.66 -9.42
C SER A 96 -0.15 5.27 -8.15
N SER A 97 -0.28 6.04 -7.07
CA SER A 97 0.21 5.68 -5.74
C SER A 97 -0.84 4.90 -4.95
N PHE A 98 -0.38 4.11 -3.98
CA PHE A 98 -1.28 3.49 -3.00
C PHE A 98 -2.03 4.56 -2.19
N GLU A 99 -1.39 5.65 -1.83
CA GLU A 99 -1.99 6.75 -1.08
C GLU A 99 -3.19 7.36 -1.78
N ASN A 100 -3.12 7.58 -3.09
CA ASN A 100 -4.26 8.06 -3.87
C ASN A 100 -5.33 6.99 -4.05
N TYR A 101 -4.94 5.73 -4.26
CA TYR A 101 -5.89 4.62 -4.25
C TYR A 101 -6.65 4.53 -2.90
N PHE A 102 -5.99 4.71 -1.77
CA PHE A 102 -6.64 4.74 -0.46
C PHE A 102 -7.57 5.93 -0.28
N LYS A 103 -7.23 7.12 -0.83
CA LYS A 103 -8.15 8.26 -0.83
C LYS A 103 -9.41 7.97 -1.65
N TYR A 104 -9.25 7.31 -2.79
CA TYR A 104 -10.37 6.82 -3.59
C TYR A 104 -11.23 5.85 -2.78
N LEU A 105 -10.63 4.81 -2.20
CA LEU A 105 -11.34 3.83 -1.38
C LEU A 105 -12.11 4.50 -0.25
N LYS A 106 -11.47 5.39 0.53
CA LYS A 106 -12.12 6.15 1.62
C LYS A 106 -13.35 6.92 1.14
N LYS A 107 -13.33 7.50 -0.07
CA LYS A 107 -14.46 8.26 -0.61
C LYS A 107 -15.63 7.34 -1.00
N THR A 108 -15.32 6.13 -1.45
CA THR A 108 -16.29 5.13 -1.94
C THR A 108 -16.67 4.08 -0.90
N ASP A 109 -16.09 4.15 0.30
CA ASP A 109 -16.34 3.16 1.35
C ASP A 109 -17.67 3.47 2.04
N THR A 110 -18.72 2.78 1.61
CA THR A 110 -20.08 2.92 2.13
C THR A 110 -20.44 1.80 3.10
N VAL A 111 -19.49 0.92 3.42
CA VAL A 111 -19.77 -0.36 4.07
C VAL A 111 -19.17 -0.37 5.47
N ASP A 112 -20.04 -0.29 6.48
CA ASP A 112 -19.67 -0.50 7.88
C ASP A 112 -19.72 -2.00 8.21
N LYS A 113 -18.76 -2.76 7.69
CA LYS A 113 -18.58 -4.19 7.99
C LYS A 113 -17.29 -4.42 8.75
N ASN A 114 -17.31 -5.44 9.60
CA ASN A 114 -16.13 -5.97 10.27
C ASN A 114 -16.04 -7.48 10.03
N ASP A 115 -16.00 -7.88 8.76
CA ASP A 115 -15.67 -9.25 8.37
C ASP A 115 -14.20 -9.37 7.95
N ASP A 116 -13.75 -10.61 7.77
CA ASP A 116 -12.38 -10.95 7.38
C ASP A 116 -12.12 -10.84 5.87
N TRP A 117 -13.13 -10.49 5.08
CA TRP A 117 -13.09 -10.47 3.62
C TRP A 117 -12.88 -9.06 3.04
N ALA A 118 -12.20 -8.19 3.78
CA ALA A 118 -11.83 -6.86 3.31
C ALA A 118 -11.11 -6.92 1.94
N LEU A 119 -11.50 -6.05 1.02
CA LEU A 119 -10.83 -5.88 -0.27
C LEU A 119 -9.38 -5.45 -0.05
N VAL A 120 -9.16 -4.50 0.87
CA VAL A 120 -7.84 -4.03 1.25
C VAL A 120 -7.74 -4.01 2.77
N SER A 121 -6.65 -4.55 3.30
CA SER A 121 -6.26 -4.44 4.71
C SER A 121 -4.87 -3.85 4.80
N ILE A 122 -4.75 -2.73 5.52
CA ILE A 122 -3.47 -2.07 5.82
C ILE A 122 -3.16 -2.29 7.30
N THR A 123 -1.95 -2.76 7.60
CA THR A 123 -1.49 -2.96 8.98
C THR A 123 -0.19 -2.23 9.24
N TYR A 124 -0.10 -1.67 10.45
CA TYR A 124 1.11 -1.05 10.99
C TYR A 124 1.16 -1.33 12.49
N LYS A 125 2.15 -2.10 12.95
CA LYS A 125 2.22 -2.59 14.34
C LYS A 125 0.87 -3.23 14.75
N ASN A 126 0.18 -2.64 15.74
CA ASN A 126 -1.13 -3.10 16.22
C ASN A 126 -2.30 -2.35 15.58
N GLN A 127 -2.04 -1.36 14.71
CA GLN A 127 -3.06 -0.59 14.01
C GLN A 127 -3.47 -1.29 12.72
N ARG A 128 -4.75 -1.18 12.37
CA ARG A 128 -5.30 -1.79 11.16
C ARG A 128 -6.39 -0.90 10.55
N LYS A 129 -6.30 -0.67 9.25
CA LYS A 129 -7.36 -0.06 8.43
C LYS A 129 -7.84 -1.07 7.40
N ARG A 130 -9.15 -1.16 7.19
CA ARG A 130 -9.75 -2.03 6.19
C ARG A 130 -10.68 -1.23 5.28
N PHE A 131 -10.79 -1.66 4.04
CA PHE A 131 -11.73 -1.15 3.05
C PHE A 131 -12.49 -2.32 2.44
N TYR A 132 -13.79 -2.14 2.25
CA TYR A 132 -14.71 -3.19 1.85
C TYR A 132 -15.38 -2.86 0.51
N THR A 133 -16.12 -3.85 0.00
CA THR A 133 -16.95 -3.70 -1.20
C THR A 133 -18.42 -3.91 -0.86
N SER A 134 -19.31 -3.18 -1.53
CA SER A 134 -20.77 -3.32 -1.33
C SER A 134 -21.35 -4.47 -2.16
N ASP A 135 -20.88 -4.59 -3.40
CA ASP A 135 -21.37 -5.54 -4.40
C ASP A 135 -20.27 -5.88 -5.43
N LEU A 136 -20.63 -6.70 -6.42
CA LEU A 136 -19.69 -7.17 -7.44
C LEU A 136 -19.22 -6.05 -8.38
N ARG A 137 -20.06 -5.06 -8.68
CA ARG A 137 -19.69 -3.94 -9.54
C ARG A 137 -18.67 -3.05 -8.83
N ASP A 138 -18.93 -2.71 -7.57
CA ASP A 138 -18.02 -1.94 -6.72
C ASP A 138 -16.68 -2.68 -6.53
N LEU A 139 -16.70 -4.01 -6.40
CA LEU A 139 -15.49 -4.85 -6.39
C LEU A 139 -14.65 -4.67 -7.65
N PHE A 140 -15.26 -4.81 -8.83
CA PHE A 140 -14.55 -4.64 -10.10
C PHE A 140 -14.00 -3.22 -10.28
N GLU A 141 -14.81 -2.19 -10.03
CA GLU A 141 -14.38 -0.80 -10.15
C GLU A 141 -13.17 -0.49 -9.23
N LYS A 142 -13.16 -1.03 -8.00
CA LYS A 142 -12.04 -0.87 -7.08
C LYS A 142 -10.80 -1.68 -7.50
N ILE A 143 -10.95 -2.93 -7.96
CA ILE A 143 -9.83 -3.73 -8.48
C ILE A 143 -9.21 -3.06 -9.72
N ASP A 144 -10.04 -2.57 -10.65
CA ASP A 144 -9.57 -1.89 -11.87
C ASP A 144 -8.80 -0.61 -11.52
N SER A 145 -9.27 0.15 -10.53
CA SER A 145 -8.56 1.35 -10.06
C SER A 145 -7.21 1.05 -9.38
N LEU A 146 -7.01 -0.17 -8.88
CA LEU A 146 -5.73 -0.64 -8.32
C LEU A 146 -4.72 -1.05 -9.40
N ALA A 147 -5.19 -1.53 -10.56
CA ALA A 147 -4.33 -1.99 -11.67
C ALA A 147 -3.19 -1.01 -12.05
N PRO A 148 -3.41 0.32 -12.22
CA PRO A 148 -2.33 1.25 -12.52
C PRO A 148 -1.29 1.36 -11.41
N VAL A 149 -1.68 1.22 -10.13
CA VAL A 149 -0.74 1.20 -9.00
C VAL A 149 0.17 -0.01 -9.10
N ARG A 150 -0.42 -1.19 -9.32
CA ARG A 150 0.32 -2.47 -9.48
C ARG A 150 1.34 -2.37 -10.60
N LYS A 151 0.91 -1.90 -11.78
CA LYS A 151 1.76 -1.73 -12.96
C LYS A 151 2.86 -0.70 -12.75
N LYS A 152 2.65 0.33 -11.94
CA LYS A 152 3.68 1.34 -11.69
C LYS A 152 4.78 0.86 -10.75
N ILE A 153 4.44 0.05 -9.75
CA ILE A 153 5.42 -0.50 -8.80
C ILE A 153 6.23 -1.60 -9.47
N TYR A 154 5.56 -2.56 -10.11
CA TYR A 154 6.19 -3.70 -10.78
C TYR A 154 5.67 -3.83 -12.23
N PRO A 155 6.21 -3.05 -13.20
CA PRO A 155 5.67 -2.96 -14.57
C PRO A 155 5.81 -4.24 -15.39
N ASN A 156 6.78 -5.09 -15.06
CA ASN A 156 7.05 -6.33 -15.78
C ASN A 156 6.43 -7.55 -15.09
N ASP A 157 5.65 -7.35 -14.03
CA ASP A 157 5.00 -8.46 -13.37
C ASP A 157 3.73 -8.91 -14.12
N THR A 158 3.72 -10.19 -14.47
CA THR A 158 2.65 -10.85 -15.20
C THR A 158 1.96 -11.95 -14.38
N PHE A 159 2.27 -12.09 -13.08
CA PHE A 159 1.87 -13.25 -12.30
C PHE A 159 0.36 -13.51 -12.23
N LEU A 160 -0.44 -12.46 -11.99
CA LEU A 160 -1.91 -12.50 -11.97
C LEU A 160 -2.55 -11.96 -13.26
N GLN A 161 -1.81 -11.92 -14.38
CA GLN A 161 -2.44 -11.58 -15.65
C GLN A 161 -3.29 -12.76 -16.10
N ILE A 162 -4.58 -12.52 -16.28
CA ILE A 162 -5.48 -13.47 -16.93
C ILE A 162 -5.08 -13.47 -18.40
N GLU A 163 -4.53 -14.58 -18.90
CA GLU A 163 -4.32 -14.75 -20.33
C GLU A 163 -5.66 -14.55 -21.05
N GLU A 164 -5.68 -13.67 -22.06
CA GLU A 164 -6.88 -13.52 -22.89
C GLU A 164 -7.25 -14.90 -23.45
N PRO A 165 -8.52 -15.32 -23.36
CA PRO A 165 -8.93 -16.60 -23.90
C PRO A 165 -8.56 -16.65 -25.39
N VAL A 166 -7.82 -17.69 -25.78
CA VAL A 166 -7.46 -17.91 -27.18
C VAL A 166 -8.75 -17.89 -28.01
N PRO A 167 -8.86 -17.04 -29.05
CA PRO A 167 -10.05 -16.99 -29.87
C PRO A 167 -10.36 -18.40 -30.36
N LEU A 168 -11.58 -18.88 -30.13
CA LEU A 168 -12.05 -20.16 -30.65
C LEU A 168 -11.82 -20.13 -32.16
N LYS A 169 -10.81 -20.86 -32.63
CA LYS A 169 -10.64 -21.09 -34.07
C LYS A 169 -11.91 -21.81 -34.51
N ASN A 170 -12.77 -21.10 -35.23
CA ASN A 170 -13.95 -21.68 -35.86
C ASN A 170 -13.48 -22.92 -36.64
N LYS A 171 -13.76 -24.11 -36.10
CA LYS A 171 -13.68 -25.34 -36.88
C LYS A 171 -14.71 -25.16 -37.99
N LYS A 172 -14.23 -24.82 -39.19
CA LYS A 172 -15.06 -24.88 -40.40
C LYS A 172 -15.65 -26.29 -40.45
N SER A 173 -16.97 -26.32 -40.51
CA SER A 173 -17.79 -27.51 -40.77
C SER A 173 -17.44 -28.14 -42.10
#